data_AF-A0A2V9PT82-F1
#
_entry.id   AF-A0A2V9PT82-F1
#
_cell.length_a   1.000
_cell.length_b   1.000
_cell.length_c   1.000
_cell.angle_alpha   90.00
_cell.angle_beta   90.00
_cell.angle_gamma   90.00
#
_symmetry.space_group_name_H-M   'P 1'
#
loop_
_entity.id
_entity.type
_entity.pdbx_description
1 polymer ?
#
loop_
_entity_poly.entity_id
_entity_poly.type
_entity_poly.pdbx_seq_one_letter_code
_entity_poly.pdbx_strand_id
1 'polypeptide(L)' 'MEKLKAAFDQIAAELRSQYSVGFIPTNLTKDGSFRKIEIRSKEGSKIQSRAGYYSVAAN' A
#
# COMPACT_ATOMS: atom_id res chain seq x y z
N MET A 1 -13.52 -31.93 1.15
CA MET A 1 -13.49 -31.13 2.39
C MET A 1 -12.08 -30.66 2.75
N GLU A 2 -11.08 -31.56 2.83
CA GLU A 2 -9.67 -31.23 3.09
C GLU A 2 -9.09 -30.08 2.23
N LYS A 3 -9.25 -30.15 0.90
CA LYS A 3 -8.74 -29.10 -0.01
C LYS A 3 -9.37 -27.72 0.21
N LEU A 4 -10.64 -27.68 0.60
CA LEU A 4 -11.35 -26.43 0.86
C LEU A 4 -10.83 -25.78 2.14
N LYS A 5 -10.61 -26.59 3.19
CA LYS A 5 -10.01 -26.11 4.43
C LYS A 5 -8.60 -25.56 4.21
N ALA A 6 -7.76 -26.27 3.45
CA ALA A 6 -6.41 -25.82 3.11
C ALA A 6 -6.42 -24.48 2.35
N ALA A 7 -7.36 -24.29 1.41
CA ALA A 7 -7.51 -23.03 0.69
C ALA A 7 -7.90 -21.87 1.62
N PHE A 8 -8.82 -22.10 2.57
CA PHE A 8 -9.17 -21.09 3.58
C PHE A 8 -8.02 -20.77 4.52
N ASP A 9 -7.26 -21.77 4.96
CA ASP A 9 -6.09 -21.58 5.83
C ASP A 9 -5.01 -20.73 5.13
N GLN A 10 -4.79 -20.94 3.82
CA GLN A 10 -3.90 -20.11 3.01
C GLN A 10 -4.38 -18.66 2.91
N ILE A 11 -5.67 -18.43 2.59
CA ILE A 11 -6.25 -17.08 2.53
C ILE A 11 -6.13 -16.38 3.88
N ALA A 12 -6.41 -17.08 4.99
CA ALA A 12 -6.30 -16.52 6.34
C ALA A 12 -4.85 -16.18 6.72
N ALA A 13 -3.86 -16.89 6.18
CA ALA A 13 -2.45 -16.57 6.37
C ALA A 13 -2.03 -15.33 5.54
N GLU A 14 -2.51 -15.23 4.30
CA GLU A 14 -2.27 -14.06 3.43
C GLU A 14 -2.89 -12.78 4.03
N LEU A 15 -4.13 -12.83 4.52
CA LEU A 15 -4.81 -11.69 5.13
C LEU A 15 -4.13 -11.19 6.41
N ARG A 16 -3.52 -12.09 7.20
CA ARG A 16 -2.75 -11.73 8.40
C ARG A 16 -1.43 -11.00 8.09
N SER A 17 -0.99 -11.04 6.84
CA SER A 17 0.29 -10.49 6.41
C SER A 17 0.16 -9.16 5.66
N GLN A 18 -1.04 -8.57 5.64
CA GLN A 18 -1.29 -7.30 4.97
C GLN A 18 -1.17 -6.13 5.96
N TYR A 19 -0.22 -5.24 5.69
CA TYR A 19 0.01 -4.03 6.47
C TYR A 19 -0.39 -2.80 5.66
N SER A 20 -1.12 -1.88 6.29
CA SER A 20 -1.35 -0.53 5.74
C SER A 20 -0.35 0.43 6.36
N VAL A 21 0.33 1.20 5.50
CA VAL A 21 1.33 2.20 5.93
C VAL A 21 0.86 3.59 5.52
N GLY A 22 0.81 4.50 6.49
CA GLY A 22 0.60 5.93 6.26
C GLY A 22 1.90 6.71 6.41
N PHE A 23 2.00 7.85 5.74
CA PHE A 23 3.11 8.79 5.91
C PHE A 23 2.59 10.23 5.81
N ILE A 24 3.33 11.18 6.40
CA ILE A 24 3.10 12.60 6.20
C ILE A 24 4.07 13.07 5.11
N PRO A 25 3.58 13.70 4.02
CA PRO A 25 4.47 14.17 2.98
C PRO A 25 5.32 15.35 3.45
N THR A 26 6.57 15.40 3.01
CA THR A 26 7.51 16.48 3.34
C THR A 26 7.18 17.80 2.63
N ASN A 27 6.60 17.72 1.43
CA ASN A 27 6.01 18.85 0.74
C ASN A 27 4.54 18.99 1.18
N LEU A 28 4.10 20.15 1.67
CA LEU A 28 2.71 20.39 2.08
C LEU A 28 1.97 21.38 1.18
N THR A 29 2.60 21.82 0.08
CA THR A 29 2.03 22.79 -0.86
C THR A 29 0.78 22.25 -1.55
N LYS A 30 -0.27 23.08 -1.61
CA LYS A 30 -1.57 22.75 -2.21
C LYS A 30 -1.67 23.27 -3.64
N ASP A 31 -0.87 22.69 -4.53
CA ASP A 31 -0.64 23.16 -5.90
C ASP A 31 -1.33 22.32 -6.99
N GLY A 32 -2.10 21.29 -6.62
CA GLY A 32 -2.68 20.34 -7.57
C GLY A 32 -1.67 19.41 -8.27
N SER A 33 -0.38 19.48 -7.93
CA SER A 33 0.66 18.70 -8.63
C SER A 33 0.63 17.21 -8.28
N PHE A 34 1.04 16.37 -9.24
CA PHE A 34 1.24 14.94 -8.99
C PHE A 34 2.51 14.71 -8.17
N ARG A 35 2.38 13.85 -7.15
CA ARG A 35 3.46 13.47 -6.24
C ARG A 35 3.66 11.97 -6.31
N LYS A 36 4.78 11.59 -6.93
CA LYS A 36 5.21 10.20 -7.01
C LYS A 36 5.51 9.67 -5.61
N ILE A 37 5.11 8.44 -5.34
CA ILE A 37 5.54 7.69 -4.14
C ILE A 37 6.33 6.47 -4.57
N GLU A 38 7.34 6.12 -3.78
CA GLU A 38 8.12 4.90 -3.94
C GLU A 38 8.23 4.22 -2.58
N ILE A 39 7.87 2.95 -2.52
CA ILE A 39 8.01 2.13 -1.31
C ILE A 39 9.06 1.08 -1.60
N ARG A 40 10.03 0.95 -0.70
CA ARG A 40 11.08 -0.07 -0.74
C ARG A 40 11.02 -0.90 0.52
N SER A 41 11.01 -2.22 0.37
CA SER A 41 11.15 -3.17 1.48
C SER A 41 12.62 -3.54 1.62
N LYS A 42 13.04 -3.88 2.85
CA LYS A 42 14.43 -4.32 3.07
C LYS A 42 14.70 -5.67 2.41
N GLU A 43 13.80 -6.66 2.56
CA GLU A 43 13.92 -7.97 1.90
C GLU A 43 12.56 -8.65 1.62
N GLY A 44 12.51 -9.41 0.52
CA GLY A 44 11.56 -10.50 0.24
C GLY A 44 10.07 -10.16 0.09
N SER A 45 9.66 -8.92 0.37
CA SER A 45 8.25 -8.56 0.42
C SER A 45 7.75 -8.03 -0.92
N LYS A 46 6.65 -8.59 -1.42
CA LYS A 46 5.92 -8.06 -2.57
C LYS A 46 5.20 -6.77 -2.17
N ILE A 47 5.50 -5.68 -2.86
CA ILE A 47 4.90 -4.37 -2.59
C ILE A 47 3.78 -4.13 -3.60
N GLN A 48 2.60 -3.78 -3.09
CA GLN A 48 1.52 -3.21 -3.87
C GLN A 48 1.22 -1.82 -3.31
N SER A 49 1.43 -0.79 -4.12
CA SER A 49 1.19 0.60 -3.73
C SER A 49 0.61 1.39 -4.90
N ARG A 50 0.02 2.55 -4.59
CA ARG A 50 -0.29 3.54 -5.63
C ARG A 50 1.04 4.07 -6.22
N ALA A 51 1.02 4.53 -7.47
CA ALA A 51 2.19 5.17 -8.09
C ALA A 51 2.47 6.57 -7.53
N GLY A 52 1.45 7.21 -6.94
CA GLY A 52 1.50 8.55 -6.40
C GLY A 52 0.11 9.04 -6.06
N TYR A 53 0.01 10.33 -5.76
CA TYR A 53 -1.24 11.04 -5.48
C TYR A 53 -1.14 12.47 -6.00
N TYR A 54 -2.27 13.12 -6.26
CA TYR A 54 -2.31 14.55 -6.54
C TYR A 54 -2.48 15.33 -5.25
N SER A 55 -1.79 16.45 -5.10
CA SER A 55 -2.08 17.38 -4.01
C SER A 55 -3.46 18.01 -4.24
N VAL A 56 -4.10 18.48 -3.17
CA VAL A 56 -5.30 19.31 -3.29
C VAL A 56 -4.90 20.66 -3.89
N ALA A 57 -5.61 21.13 -4.90
CA ALA A 57 -5.47 22.50 -5.38
C ALA A 57 -6.20 23.44 -4.40
N ALA A 58 -5.53 24.51 -3.97
CA ALA A 58 -6.23 25.61 -3.31
C ALA A 58 -7.14 26.30 -4.34
N ASN A 59 -8.43 26.37 -4.05
CA ASN A 59 -9.40 27.14 -4.85
C ASN A 59 -9.16 28.64 -4.71
#